data_AF-Q2HQJ5-F1
#
_entry.id   AF-Q2HQJ5-F1
#
_cell.length_a   1.000
_cell.length_b   1.000
_cell.length_c   1.000
_cell.angle_alpha   90.00
_cell.angle_beta   90.00
_cell.angle_gamma   90.00
#
_symmetry.space_group_name_H-M   'P 1'
#
loop_
_entity.id
_entity.type
_entity.pdbx_description
1 polymer ?
#
loop_
_entity_poly.entity_id
_entity_poly.type
_entity_poly.pdbx_seq_one_letter_code
_entity_poly.pdbx_strand_id
1 'polypeptide(L)'
;SHSMRYFFTSVSRPGRGEPRFIAVGYVDDTQFVRFDSDAASQRMEPRAPWIEQEGPEYWDGETRKVKAHSQTHRVDLGTLRGYYNQSEAGSHTVQRMYGCDVGSDWRFLRGYHQ
;
A
#
# COMPACT_ATOMS: atom_id res chain seq x y z
N SER A 1 -10.10 -9.70 -19.88
CA SER A 1 -8.93 -8.94 -19.42
C SER A 1 -8.82 -9.11 -17.93
N HIS A 2 -7.63 -8.97 -17.38
CA HIS A 2 -7.39 -9.02 -15.94
C HIS A 2 -6.58 -7.83 -15.50
N SER A 3 -6.56 -7.57 -14.20
CA SER A 3 -5.85 -6.45 -13.61
C SER A 3 -5.28 -6.78 -12.25
N MET A 4 -4.20 -6.11 -11.89
CA MET A 4 -3.64 -6.15 -10.53
C MET A 4 -3.43 -4.72 -10.06
N ARG A 5 -3.96 -4.37 -8.89
CA ARG A 5 -3.89 -3.02 -8.33
C ARG A 5 -3.52 -3.05 -6.86
N TYR A 6 -2.59 -2.20 -6.48
CA TYR A 6 -2.22 -1.92 -5.09
C TYR A 6 -2.64 -0.51 -4.74
N PHE A 7 -3.28 -0.35 -3.58
CA PHE A 7 -3.67 0.94 -3.02
C PHE A 7 -2.97 1.11 -1.68
N PHE A 8 -2.15 2.15 -1.60
CA PHE A 8 -1.47 2.55 -0.37
C PHE A 8 -2.11 3.82 0.15
N THR A 9 -2.31 3.89 1.46
CA THR A 9 -2.87 5.05 2.12
C THR A 9 -2.11 5.30 3.41
N SER A 10 -1.58 6.51 3.56
CA SER A 10 -0.91 6.97 4.77
C SER A 10 -1.66 8.17 5.34
N VAL A 11 -2.01 8.12 6.61
CA VAL A 11 -2.74 9.19 7.30
C VAL A 11 -1.91 9.68 8.48
N SER A 12 -1.51 10.95 8.47
CA SER A 12 -0.80 11.56 9.60
C SER A 12 -1.72 11.72 10.80
N ARG A 13 -1.15 11.56 12.00
CA ARG A 13 -1.90 11.60 13.27
C ARG A 13 -1.26 12.57 14.26
N PRO A 14 -1.45 13.89 14.08
CA PRO A 14 -0.87 14.90 14.99
C PRO A 14 -1.16 14.58 16.45
N GLY A 15 -0.10 14.55 17.28
CA GLY A 15 -0.20 14.24 18.71
C GLY A 15 -0.55 12.79 19.06
N ARG A 16 -0.65 11.88 18.09
CA ARG A 16 -1.02 10.45 18.30
C ARG A 16 0.01 9.47 17.72
N GLY A 17 1.24 9.93 17.53
CA GLY A 17 2.37 9.12 17.09
C GLY A 17 2.53 9.06 15.56
N GLU A 18 3.11 7.96 15.09
CA GLU A 18 3.45 7.74 13.69
C GLU A 18 2.20 7.69 12.78
N PRO A 19 2.29 8.11 11.50
CA PRO A 19 1.19 7.95 10.55
C PRO A 19 0.71 6.50 10.46
N ARG A 20 -0.60 6.31 10.28
CA ARG A 20 -1.14 4.98 9.97
C ARG A 20 -0.94 4.70 8.49
N PHE A 21 -0.33 3.57 8.16
CA PHE A 21 -0.13 3.11 6.79
C PHE A 21 -0.91 1.83 6.54
N ILE A 22 -1.73 1.84 5.48
CA ILE A 22 -2.49 0.69 5.00
C ILE A 22 -2.08 0.43 3.56
N ALA A 23 -1.80 -0.82 3.23
CA ALA A 23 -1.65 -1.28 1.87
C ALA A 23 -2.62 -2.42 1.57
N VAL A 24 -3.30 -2.36 0.44
CA VAL A 24 -4.21 -3.41 -0.03
C VAL A 24 -3.90 -3.75 -1.48
N GLY A 25 -3.88 -5.05 -1.80
CA GLY A 25 -3.67 -5.55 -3.15
C GLY A 25 -4.90 -6.29 -3.65
N TYR A 26 -5.26 -6.06 -4.90
CA TYR A 26 -6.38 -6.68 -5.61
C TYR A 26 -5.87 -7.33 -6.90
N VAL A 27 -6.42 -8.50 -7.20
CA VAL A 27 -6.45 -9.06 -8.56
C VAL A 27 -7.90 -9.00 -9.01
N ASP A 28 -8.15 -8.31 -10.11
CA ASP A 28 -9.48 -7.85 -10.53
C ASP A 28 -10.21 -7.17 -9.36
N ASP A 29 -11.38 -7.67 -8.98
CA ASP A 29 -12.19 -7.13 -7.88
C ASP A 29 -11.97 -7.90 -6.56
N THR A 30 -11.02 -8.85 -6.52
CA THR A 30 -10.77 -9.70 -5.35
C THR A 30 -9.54 -9.21 -4.59
N GLN A 31 -9.74 -8.80 -3.33
CA GLN A 31 -8.62 -8.48 -2.44
C GLN A 31 -7.84 -9.75 -2.12
N PHE A 32 -6.52 -9.73 -2.32
CA PHE A 32 -5.68 -10.90 -2.04
C PHE A 32 -4.61 -10.67 -0.99
N VAL A 33 -4.20 -9.41 -0.75
CA VAL A 33 -3.25 -9.08 0.33
C VAL A 33 -3.63 -7.80 1.07
N ARG A 34 -3.19 -7.71 2.32
CA ARG A 34 -3.31 -6.51 3.16
C ARG A 34 -2.13 -6.37 4.10
N PHE A 35 -1.69 -5.13 4.30
CA PHE A 35 -0.86 -4.72 5.42
C PHE A 35 -1.53 -3.55 6.16
N ASP A 36 -1.40 -3.52 7.48
CA ASP A 36 -1.84 -2.43 8.33
C ASP A 36 -0.76 -2.16 9.39
N SER A 37 -0.23 -0.93 9.43
CA SER A 37 0.83 -0.57 10.37
C SER A 37 0.39 -0.63 11.83
N ASP A 38 -0.92 -0.56 12.09
CA ASP A 38 -1.47 -0.64 13.44
C ASP A 38 -1.77 -2.10 13.87
N ALA A 39 -1.65 -3.07 12.97
CA ALA A 39 -1.82 -4.49 13.32
C ALA A 39 -0.63 -4.99 14.14
N ALA A 40 -0.88 -5.85 15.13
CA ALA A 40 0.18 -6.40 16.00
C ALA A 40 1.24 -7.22 15.23
N SER A 41 0.84 -7.89 14.14
CA SER A 41 1.75 -8.67 13.29
C SER A 41 2.72 -7.77 12.52
N GLN A 42 2.26 -6.59 12.10
CA GLN A 42 2.92 -5.69 11.14
C GLN A 42 3.56 -6.49 9.98
N ARG A 43 2.81 -7.41 9.40
CA ARG A 43 3.19 -8.26 8.25
C ARG A 43 2.18 -8.11 7.11
N MET A 44 2.63 -8.44 5.90
CA MET A 44 1.70 -8.64 4.78
C MET A 44 0.91 -9.92 5.05
N GLU A 45 -0.41 -9.84 4.93
CA GLU A 45 -1.33 -10.92 5.27
C GLU A 45 -2.16 -11.34 4.05
N PRO A 46 -2.43 -12.65 3.90
CA PRO A 46 -3.31 -13.17 2.87
C PRO A 46 -4.75 -12.71 3.08
N ARG A 47 -5.48 -12.48 1.99
CA ARG A 47 -6.92 -12.13 1.99
C ARG A 47 -7.75 -12.98 1.03
N ALA A 48 -7.11 -13.91 0.34
CA ALA A 48 -7.77 -14.92 -0.49
C ALA A 48 -7.07 -16.29 -0.32
N PRO A 49 -7.80 -17.42 -0.40
CA PRO A 49 -7.21 -18.74 -0.14
C PRO A 49 -6.04 -19.10 -1.07
N TRP A 50 -6.09 -18.65 -2.32
CA TRP A 50 -5.10 -19.00 -3.34
C TRP A 50 -3.72 -18.39 -3.09
N ILE A 51 -3.60 -17.29 -2.33
CA ILE A 51 -2.28 -16.70 -2.04
C ILE A 51 -1.62 -17.40 -0.83
N GLU A 52 -2.37 -18.15 -0.01
CA GLU A 52 -1.82 -18.86 1.16
C GLU A 52 -0.81 -19.95 0.79
N GLN A 53 -0.81 -20.40 -0.48
CA GLN A 53 0.17 -21.35 -1.01
C GLN A 53 1.59 -20.76 -1.13
N GLU A 54 1.73 -19.43 -1.09
CA GLU A 54 3.02 -18.77 -1.17
C GLU A 54 3.89 -19.04 0.06
N GLY A 55 5.19 -19.26 -0.17
CA GLY A 55 6.14 -19.61 0.87
C GLY A 55 6.58 -18.42 1.74
N PRO A 56 7.31 -18.68 2.84
CA PRO A 56 7.79 -17.63 3.75
C PRO A 56 8.61 -16.53 3.06
N GLU A 57 9.38 -16.88 2.03
CA GLU A 57 10.20 -15.92 1.27
C GLU A 57 9.36 -14.83 0.59
N TYR A 58 8.19 -15.19 0.05
CA TYR A 58 7.23 -14.24 -0.51
C TYR A 58 6.73 -13.28 0.57
N TRP A 59 6.24 -13.83 1.69
CA TRP A 59 5.66 -13.04 2.78
C TRP A 59 6.69 -12.11 3.45
N ASP A 60 7.92 -12.58 3.65
CA ASP A 60 9.01 -11.76 4.18
C ASP A 60 9.49 -10.70 3.18
N GLY A 61 9.47 -11.03 1.88
CA GLY A 61 9.74 -10.09 0.80
C GLY A 61 8.71 -8.95 0.75
N GLU A 62 7.42 -9.29 0.67
CA GLU A 62 6.32 -8.33 0.62
C GLU A 62 6.22 -7.50 1.90
N THR A 63 6.44 -8.11 3.07
CA THR A 63 6.51 -7.39 4.35
C THR A 63 7.64 -6.36 4.36
N ARG A 64 8.83 -6.69 3.84
CA ARG A 64 9.94 -5.72 3.76
C ARG A 64 9.62 -4.57 2.82
N LYS A 65 9.07 -4.86 1.64
CA LYS A 65 8.68 -3.83 0.64
C LYS A 65 7.64 -2.88 1.21
N VAL A 66 6.57 -3.40 1.83
CA VAL A 66 5.48 -2.58 2.36
C VAL A 66 5.93 -1.73 3.56
N LYS A 67 6.86 -2.22 4.39
CA LYS A 67 7.50 -1.42 5.44
C LYS A 67 8.36 -0.30 4.87
N ALA A 68 9.11 -0.55 3.80
CA ALA A 68 9.86 0.50 3.11
C ALA A 68 8.93 1.58 2.55
N HIS A 69 7.82 1.18 1.90
CA HIS A 69 6.81 2.13 1.43
C HIS A 69 6.16 2.93 2.56
N SER A 70 5.87 2.30 3.71
CA SER A 70 5.37 3.01 4.89
C SER A 70 6.32 4.11 5.34
N GLN A 71 7.64 3.88 5.30
CA GLN A 71 8.64 4.89 5.65
C GLN A 71 8.72 6.01 4.61
N THR A 72 8.65 5.69 3.31
CA THR A 72 8.58 6.70 2.26
C THR A 72 7.35 7.59 2.43
N HIS A 73 6.16 7.02 2.63
CA HIS A 73 4.94 7.82 2.80
C HIS A 73 4.96 8.68 4.07
N ARG A 74 5.64 8.23 5.13
CA ARG A 74 5.87 9.06 6.32
C ARG A 74 6.67 10.31 5.98
N VAL A 75 7.77 10.16 5.22
CA VAL A 75 8.57 11.30 4.76
C VAL A 75 7.76 12.20 3.83
N ASP A 76 7.02 11.61 2.89
CA ASP A 76 6.19 12.34 1.93
C ASP A 76 5.13 13.21 2.63
N LEU A 77 4.48 12.71 3.68
CA LEU A 77 3.54 13.50 4.50
C LEU A 77 4.19 14.77 5.06
N GLY A 78 5.42 14.66 5.59
CA GLY A 78 6.16 15.80 6.12
C GLY A 78 6.59 16.78 5.03
N THR A 79 7.13 16.26 3.92
CA THR A 79 7.57 17.04 2.77
C THR A 79 6.40 17.81 2.14
N LEU A 80 5.28 17.15 1.86
CA LEU A 80 4.09 17.76 1.27
C LEU A 80 3.49 18.82 2.19
N ARG A 81 3.40 18.54 3.51
CA ARG A 81 2.96 19.55 4.49
C ARG A 81 3.81 20.82 4.41
N GLY A 82 5.14 20.67 4.31
CA GLY A 82 6.06 21.78 4.14
C GLY A 82 5.84 22.55 2.82
N TYR A 83 5.71 21.84 1.70
CA TYR A 83 5.48 22.46 0.39
C TYR A 83 4.20 23.28 0.32
N TYR A 84 3.14 22.82 0.99
CA TYR A 84 1.86 23.52 1.04
C TYR A 84 1.74 24.50 2.22
N ASN A 85 2.82 24.75 2.98
CA ASN A 85 2.83 25.62 4.15
C ASN A 85 1.70 25.30 5.16
N GLN A 86 1.42 24.01 5.36
CA GLN A 86 0.35 23.53 6.22
C GLN A 86 0.81 23.42 7.68
N SER A 87 -0.11 23.64 8.62
CA SER A 87 0.17 23.59 10.05
C SER A 87 0.37 22.16 10.56
N GLU A 88 1.07 22.00 11.69
CA GLU A 88 1.33 20.67 12.26
C GLU A 88 0.11 20.03 12.91
N ALA A 89 -0.90 20.83 13.27
CA ALA A 89 -2.12 20.37 13.92
C ALA A 89 -3.09 19.67 12.96
N GLY A 90 -2.90 19.84 11.64
CA GLY A 90 -3.73 19.22 10.61
C GLY A 90 -3.39 17.74 10.37
N SER A 91 -4.42 16.91 10.20
CA SER A 91 -4.25 15.56 9.67
C SER A 91 -4.23 15.62 8.14
N HIS A 92 -3.29 14.89 7.54
CA HIS A 92 -3.04 14.85 6.11
C HIS A 92 -3.05 13.41 5.63
N THR A 93 -3.49 13.20 4.39
CA THR A 93 -3.54 11.88 3.77
C THR A 93 -2.72 11.90 2.48
N VAL A 94 -1.88 10.89 2.30
CA VAL A 94 -1.24 10.58 1.02
C VAL A 94 -1.76 9.23 0.56
N GLN A 95 -2.19 9.15 -0.69
CA GLN A 95 -2.63 7.91 -1.32
C GLN A 95 -1.78 7.66 -2.56
N ARG A 96 -1.54 6.39 -2.84
CA ARG A 96 -0.92 5.95 -4.09
C ARG A 96 -1.65 4.73 -4.60
N MET A 97 -1.91 4.68 -5.90
CA MET A 97 -2.37 3.50 -6.60
C MET A 97 -1.41 3.15 -7.71
N TYR A 98 -0.93 1.90 -7.75
CA TYR A 98 -0.19 1.39 -8.89
C TYR A 98 -0.67 0.01 -9.29
N GLY A 99 -0.48 -0.33 -10.55
CA GLY A 99 -1.01 -1.58 -11.08
C GLY A 99 -0.85 -1.70 -12.58
N CYS A 100 -1.43 -2.76 -13.12
CA CYS A 100 -1.46 -3.02 -14.55
C CYS A 100 -2.73 -3.76 -14.98
N ASP A 101 -3.03 -3.65 -16.27
CA ASP A 101 -4.05 -4.43 -16.96
C ASP A 101 -3.40 -5.33 -18.01
N VAL A 102 -3.94 -6.54 -18.17
CA VAL A 102 -3.56 -7.52 -19.19
C VAL A 102 -4.78 -7.96 -20.01
N GLY A 103 -4.56 -8.27 -21.28
CA GLY A 103 -5.57 -8.77 -22.20
C GLY A 103 -6.05 -10.18 -21.84
N SER A 104 -7.09 -10.65 -22.51
CA SER A 104 -7.50 -12.06 -22.42
C SER A 104 -6.45 -13.03 -22.95
N ASP A 105 -5.52 -12.54 -23.77
CA ASP A 105 -4.34 -13.24 -24.25
C ASP A 105 -3.11 -13.08 -23.33
N TRP A 106 -3.31 -12.55 -22.12
CA TRP A 106 -2.29 -12.29 -21.10
C TRP A 106 -1.19 -11.30 -21.51
N ARG A 107 -1.36 -10.58 -22.62
CA ARG A 107 -0.42 -9.53 -23.01
C ARG A 107 -0.69 -8.26 -22.22
N PHE A 108 0.39 -7.57 -21.86
CA PHE A 108 0.32 -6.27 -21.20
C PHE A 108 -0.48 -5.27 -22.04
N LEU A 109 -1.39 -4.55 -21.39
CA LEU A 109 -2.18 -3.49 -22.03
C LEU A 109 -1.81 -2.11 -21.50
N ARG A 110 -1.77 -1.94 -20.17
CA ARG A 110 -1.58 -0.63 -19.54
C ARG A 110 -0.99 -0.75 -18.14
N GLY A 111 -0.18 0.24 -17.76
CA GLY A 111 0.31 0.44 -16.40
C GLY A 111 -0.31 1.69 -15.76
N TYR A 112 -0.37 1.69 -14.43
CA TYR A 112 -0.86 2.81 -13.61
C TYR A 112 0.14 3.14 -12.52
N HIS A 113 0.31 4.44 -12.29
CA HIS A 113 0.96 5.01 -11.12
C HIS A 113 0.29 6.35 -10.85
N GLN A 114 -0.54 6.40 -9.81
CA GLN A 114 -1.43 7.50 -9.45
C GLN A 114 -1.21 7.89 -7.99
#